data_AF-A0A418YRI6-F1
#
_entry.id   AF-A0A418YRI6-F1
#
_cell.length_a   1.000
_cell.length_b   1.000
_cell.length_c   1.000
_cell.angle_alpha   90.00
_cell.angle_beta   90.00
_cell.angle_gamma   90.00
#
_symmetry.space_group_name_H-M   'P 1'
#
loop_
_entity.id
_entity.type
_entity.pdbx_description
1 polymer ?
#
loop_
_entity_poly.entity_id
_entity_poly.type
_entity_poly.pdbx_seq_one_letter_code
_entity_poly.pdbx_strand_id
1 'polypeptide(L)'
;MAEWLYEEGIGEARAALVEKGRLVEALIERETGGVRAGAVAQGRLTQTLIPKKRGVVRLISQEEVLIEPLPPRTSEGSTVLVEILREAIPEEGRPKRAKGRIAQPGSKPHAGPSLLQRLRATGTPVVPCPAHEEDRLEAVGWTELMEEAISGDVGTEAAALRLYVTPAMLLIDVDGSLPPAQLGPKGAKIAAQTIRRMGLSGSIGIDLPTMNNKDERMIAAAQIDKYLPLPFERTAVNGFGFLQIIRKRERANLIELLRADPVETAALALLRRAERHGNGGPATLTAAPAIIDLLYRKSDWIEQLAKRRGGAITLTAGATLALGAGHVA
;
A
#
# COMPACT_ATOMS: atom_id res chain seq x y z
N MET A 1 11.31 -11.28 -19.13
CA MET A 1 11.86 -11.52 -17.77
C MET A 1 11.03 -10.73 -16.78
N ALA A 2 10.99 -11.11 -15.50
CA ALA A 2 10.38 -10.31 -14.44
C ALA A 2 11.47 -9.45 -13.78
N GLU A 3 11.19 -8.17 -13.55
CA GLU A 3 12.11 -7.26 -12.85
C GLU A 3 11.35 -6.26 -11.98
N TRP A 4 11.93 -5.88 -10.86
CA TRP A 4 11.46 -4.76 -10.05
C TRP A 4 12.09 -3.47 -10.55
N LEU A 5 11.27 -2.48 -10.87
CA LEU A 5 11.67 -1.09 -10.93
C LEU A 5 11.61 -0.54 -9.51
N TYR A 6 12.65 0.17 -9.07
CA TYR A 6 12.74 0.72 -7.72
C TYR A 6 13.17 2.19 -7.76
N GLU A 7 12.33 3.07 -7.24
CA GLU A 7 12.61 4.50 -7.10
C GLU A 7 12.74 4.86 -5.62
N GLU A 8 13.91 5.38 -5.24
CA GLU A 8 14.17 5.93 -3.91
C GLU A 8 13.83 7.43 -3.88
N GLY A 9 12.58 7.72 -3.53
CA GLY A 9 12.07 9.06 -3.46
C GLY A 9 12.32 9.75 -2.11
N ILE A 10 12.24 11.07 -2.13
CA ILE A 10 11.99 11.93 -0.97
C ILE A 10 10.63 11.55 -0.36
N GLY A 11 10.63 11.18 0.92
CA GLY A 11 9.44 10.90 1.73
C GLY A 11 8.79 9.53 1.46
N GLU A 12 9.08 8.87 0.35
CA GLU A 12 8.64 7.50 0.07
C GLU A 12 9.51 6.79 -0.95
N ALA A 13 9.64 5.47 -0.80
CA ALA A 13 10.18 4.59 -1.82
C ALA A 13 9.04 3.92 -2.60
N ARG A 14 9.22 3.78 -3.92
CA ARG A 14 8.24 3.20 -4.84
C ARG A 14 8.85 2.02 -5.57
N ALA A 15 8.03 1.02 -5.86
CA ALA A 15 8.46 -0.11 -6.66
C ALA A 15 7.34 -0.68 -7.52
N ALA A 16 7.68 -1.12 -8.73
CA ALA A 16 6.78 -1.81 -9.64
C ALA A 16 7.43 -3.09 -10.15
N LEU A 17 6.78 -4.23 -9.97
CA LEU A 17 7.17 -5.48 -10.61
C LEU A 17 6.62 -5.48 -12.03
N VAL A 18 7.51 -5.62 -12.99
CA VAL A 18 7.19 -5.65 -14.41
C VAL A 18 7.40 -7.06 -14.94
N GLU A 19 6.34 -7.64 -15.51
CA GLU A 19 6.37 -8.93 -16.19
C GLU A 19 5.90 -8.75 -17.63
N LYS A 20 6.76 -9.10 -18.60
CA LYS A 20 6.45 -8.99 -20.04
C LYS A 20 5.98 -7.57 -20.43
N GLY A 21 6.64 -6.55 -19.87
CA GLY A 21 6.34 -5.14 -20.14
C GLY A 21 5.08 -4.61 -19.47
N ARG A 22 4.50 -5.33 -18.49
CA ARG A 22 3.32 -4.89 -17.75
C ARG A 22 3.58 -4.81 -16.26
N LEU A 23 3.10 -3.75 -15.62
CA LEU A 23 3.04 -3.66 -14.17
C LEU A 23 2.07 -4.72 -13.63
N VAL A 24 2.58 -5.63 -12.82
CA VAL A 24 1.80 -6.70 -12.19
C VAL A 24 1.68 -6.57 -10.67
N GLU A 25 2.56 -5.80 -10.04
CA GLU A 25 2.58 -5.53 -8.60
C GLU A 25 3.21 -4.16 -8.35
N ALA A 26 2.63 -3.36 -7.47
CA ALA A 26 3.21 -2.10 -7.03
C ALA A 26 3.23 -2.01 -5.51
N LEU A 27 4.31 -1.43 -5.00
CA LEU A 27 4.56 -1.26 -3.58
C LEU A 27 5.04 0.17 -3.32
N ILE A 28 4.53 0.76 -2.24
CA ILE A 28 4.99 2.05 -1.73
C ILE A 28 5.33 1.88 -0.25
N GLU A 29 6.47 2.41 0.16
CA GLU A 29 6.88 2.50 1.57
C GLU A 29 7.13 3.97 1.90
N ARG A 30 6.21 4.57 2.68
CA ARG A 30 6.35 5.95 3.18
C ARG A 30 7.30 6.02 4.36
N GLU A 31 7.99 7.14 4.48
CA GLU A 31 8.80 7.50 5.65
C GLU A 31 7.90 8.03 6.78
N THR A 32 7.12 7.15 7.40
CA THR A 32 6.12 7.53 8.42
C THR A 32 6.66 7.56 9.85
N GLY A 33 7.88 7.06 10.08
CA GLY A 33 8.45 6.86 11.41
C GLY A 33 7.83 5.70 12.21
N GLY A 34 6.81 5.02 11.68
CA GLY A 34 6.19 3.84 12.28
C GLY A 34 7.06 2.59 12.19
N VAL A 35 6.81 1.61 13.05
CA VAL A 35 7.53 0.33 13.00
C VAL A 35 7.13 -0.52 11.80
N ARG A 36 8.14 -1.11 11.14
CA ARG A 36 7.93 -2.01 9.99
C ARG A 36 7.59 -3.43 10.42
N ALA A 37 6.83 -4.13 9.58
CA ALA A 37 6.65 -5.57 9.74
C ALA A 37 8.00 -6.30 9.71
N GLY A 38 8.19 -7.24 10.63
CA GLY A 38 9.43 -7.95 10.86
C GLY A 38 10.43 -7.20 11.74
N ALA A 39 10.16 -5.98 12.19
CA ALA A 39 11.03 -5.30 13.16
C ALA A 39 10.98 -5.97 14.54
N VAL A 40 12.06 -5.85 15.30
CA VAL A 40 12.08 -6.13 16.73
C VAL A 40 12.35 -4.82 17.46
N ALA A 41 11.36 -4.34 18.20
CA ALA A 41 11.39 -3.06 18.88
C ALA A 41 11.18 -3.20 20.39
N GLN A 42 11.85 -2.36 21.16
CA GLN A 42 11.68 -2.32 22.62
C GLN A 42 10.48 -1.45 22.99
N GLY A 43 9.74 -1.89 24.00
CA GLY A 43 8.62 -1.13 24.56
C GLY A 43 8.27 -1.58 25.97
N ARG A 44 7.24 -0.93 26.52
CA ARG A 44 6.69 -1.23 27.84
C ARG A 44 5.26 -1.75 27.70
N LEU A 45 4.93 -2.87 28.35
CA LEU A 45 3.54 -3.33 28.43
C LEU A 45 2.75 -2.32 29.28
N THR A 46 1.87 -1.54 28.67
CA THR A 46 1.10 -0.49 29.37
C THR A 46 -0.28 -0.93 29.80
N GLN A 47 -0.84 -1.96 29.15
CA GLN A 47 -2.18 -2.43 29.44
C GLN A 47 -2.36 -3.92 29.08
N THR A 48 -2.94 -4.70 29.97
CA THR A 48 -3.47 -6.03 29.71
C THR A 48 -4.94 -5.91 29.36
N LEU A 49 -5.30 -6.27 28.12
CA LEU A 49 -6.69 -6.19 27.66
C LEU A 49 -7.45 -7.49 27.98
N ILE A 50 -6.81 -8.63 27.72
CA ILE A 50 -7.35 -9.95 28.00
C ILE A 50 -6.21 -10.76 28.63
N PRO A 51 -6.32 -11.16 29.91
CA PRO A 51 -5.28 -11.93 30.59
C PRO A 51 -4.81 -13.13 29.77
N LYS A 52 -3.49 -13.32 29.66
CA LYS A 52 -2.83 -14.42 28.92
C LYS A 52 -3.13 -14.49 27.41
N LYS A 53 -3.78 -13.46 26.84
CA LYS A 53 -4.15 -13.45 25.41
C LYS A 53 -3.77 -12.16 24.71
N ARG A 54 -4.05 -11.00 25.30
CA ARG A 54 -3.95 -9.73 24.60
C ARG A 54 -3.50 -8.59 25.51
N GLY A 55 -2.55 -7.80 25.05
CA GLY A 55 -2.08 -6.59 25.73
C GLY A 55 -1.70 -5.49 24.75
N VAL A 56 -1.36 -4.33 25.28
CA VAL A 56 -0.85 -3.18 24.53
C VAL A 56 0.53 -2.83 25.03
N VAL A 57 1.51 -2.88 24.14
CA VAL A 57 2.86 -2.40 24.39
C VAL A 57 3.01 -1.03 23.75
N ARG A 58 3.51 -0.06 24.52
CA ARG A 58 3.96 1.23 23.99
C ARG A 58 5.45 1.15 23.70
N LEU A 59 5.81 1.32 22.44
CA LEU A 59 7.21 1.32 22.01
C LEU A 59 7.92 2.58 22.48
N ILE A 60 9.26 2.58 22.41
CA ILE A 60 10.07 3.79 22.67
C ILE A 60 9.67 4.93 21.71
N SER A 61 9.29 4.60 20.47
CA SER A 61 8.76 5.53 19.47
C SER A 61 7.37 6.10 19.82
N GLN A 62 6.80 5.77 20.98
CA GLN A 62 5.44 6.09 21.42
C GLN A 62 4.32 5.37 20.67
N GLU A 63 4.62 4.64 19.60
CA GLU A 63 3.64 3.83 18.89
C GLU A 63 3.09 2.70 19.77
N GLU A 64 1.78 2.47 19.70
CA GLU A 64 1.12 1.38 20.43
C GLU A 64 0.96 0.14 19.56
N VAL A 65 1.45 -1.00 20.07
CA VAL A 65 1.39 -2.30 19.43
C VAL A 65 0.45 -3.22 20.21
N LEU A 66 -0.52 -3.81 19.52
CA LEU A 66 -1.34 -4.88 20.03
C LEU A 66 -0.54 -6.18 20.08
N ILE A 67 -0.35 -6.74 21.28
CA ILE A 67 0.34 -8.01 21.48
C ILE A 67 -0.68 -9.14 21.54
N GLU A 68 -0.52 -10.14 20.68
CA GLU A 68 -1.33 -11.37 20.69
C GLU A 68 -0.55 -12.54 20.05
N PRO A 69 -0.30 -13.65 20.76
CA PRO A 69 -0.67 -13.91 22.17
C PRO A 69 0.21 -13.15 23.17
N LEU A 70 -0.34 -12.82 24.34
CA LEU A 70 0.39 -12.26 25.48
C LEU A 70 0.92 -13.39 26.40
N PRO A 71 2.24 -13.58 26.55
CA PRO A 71 2.79 -14.64 27.39
C PRO A 71 2.37 -14.49 28.86
N PRO A 72 2.02 -15.58 29.58
CA PRO A 72 1.48 -15.53 30.94
C PRO A 72 2.35 -14.85 32.00
N ARG A 73 3.67 -14.78 31.79
CA ARG A 73 4.64 -14.20 32.73
C ARG A 73 4.98 -12.73 32.41
N THR A 74 4.21 -12.09 31.53
CA THR A 74 4.43 -10.68 31.17
C THR A 74 3.55 -9.80 32.05
N SER A 75 4.15 -9.05 32.98
CA SER A 75 3.43 -8.14 33.88
C SER A 75 3.31 -6.75 33.28
N GLU A 76 2.21 -6.05 33.56
CA GLU A 76 2.09 -4.64 33.23
C GLU A 76 3.25 -3.84 33.83
N GLY A 77 3.68 -2.83 33.10
CA GLY A 77 4.84 -2.03 33.41
C GLY A 77 6.18 -2.68 33.05
N SER A 78 6.23 -3.96 32.65
CA SER A 78 7.48 -4.60 32.23
C SER A 78 8.00 -4.09 30.89
N THR A 79 9.32 -4.06 30.75
CA THR A 79 9.99 -3.79 29.49
C THR A 79 10.11 -5.08 28.70
N VAL A 80 9.75 -5.04 27.42
CA VAL A 80 9.73 -6.20 26.53
C VAL A 80 10.30 -5.84 25.16
N LEU A 81 10.82 -6.86 24.46
CA LEU A 81 11.06 -6.79 23.02
C LEU A 81 9.84 -7.35 22.28
N VAL A 82 9.40 -6.64 21.25
CA VAL A 82 8.24 -6.97 20.45
C VAL A 82 8.68 -7.21 19.01
N GLU A 83 8.37 -8.39 18.48
CA GLU A 83 8.44 -8.69 17.06
C GLU A 83 7.14 -8.19 16.40
N ILE A 84 7.28 -7.31 15.41
CA ILE A 84 6.18 -6.70 14.68
C ILE A 84 5.73 -7.65 13.57
N LEU A 85 4.46 -8.03 13.59
CA LEU A 85 3.85 -8.94 12.61
C LEU A 85 3.04 -8.18 11.54
N ARG A 86 2.47 -7.05 11.92
CA ARG A 86 1.72 -6.15 11.04
C ARG A 86 1.94 -4.71 11.48
N GLU A 87 2.21 -3.84 10.52
CA GLU A 87 2.33 -2.40 10.70
C GLU A 87 1.00 -1.79 11.15
N ALA A 88 1.03 -0.58 11.69
CA ALA A 88 -0.20 0.18 11.87
C ALA A 88 -0.87 0.38 10.50
N ILE A 89 -2.20 0.28 10.47
CA ILE A 89 -2.95 0.49 9.24
C ILE A 89 -3.92 1.64 9.46
N PRO A 90 -3.86 2.68 8.60
CA PRO A 90 -4.85 3.74 8.63
C PRO A 90 -6.24 3.17 8.33
N GLU A 91 -7.22 3.69 9.05
CA GLU A 91 -8.62 3.36 8.89
C GLU A 91 -9.43 4.59 9.33
N GLU A 92 -10.55 4.84 8.66
CA GLU A 92 -11.45 5.92 9.04
C GLU A 92 -12.00 5.70 10.46
N GLY A 93 -11.97 6.75 11.28
CA GLY A 93 -12.38 6.70 12.68
C GLY A 93 -11.34 6.08 13.61
N ARG A 94 -11.14 4.75 13.56
CA ARG A 94 -10.27 4.04 14.51
C ARG A 94 -9.14 3.26 13.81
N PRO A 95 -7.94 3.85 13.69
CA PRO A 95 -6.79 3.17 13.10
C PRO A 95 -6.48 1.82 13.76
N LYS A 96 -6.10 0.83 12.94
CA LYS A 96 -5.65 -0.47 13.44
C LYS A 96 -4.20 -0.32 13.91
N ARG A 97 -4.01 -0.26 15.23
CA ARG A 97 -2.69 -0.38 15.89
C ARG A 97 -1.82 -1.44 15.22
N ALA A 98 -0.50 -1.24 15.20
CA ALA A 98 0.42 -2.29 14.82
C ALA A 98 0.13 -3.57 15.63
N LYS A 99 0.39 -4.75 15.05
CA LYS A 99 0.22 -6.03 15.74
C LYS A 99 1.58 -6.70 15.86
N GLY A 100 1.87 -7.22 17.05
CA GLY A 100 3.11 -7.92 17.33
C GLY A 100 2.93 -9.08 18.30
N ARG A 101 4.05 -9.70 18.62
CA ARG A 101 4.18 -10.69 19.69
C ARG A 101 5.45 -10.39 20.49
N ILE A 102 5.53 -10.91 21.71
CA ILE A 102 6.79 -10.84 22.46
C ILE A 102 7.86 -11.62 21.69
N ALA A 103 9.02 -10.99 21.48
CA ALA A 103 10.12 -11.56 20.73
C ALA A 103 10.70 -12.79 21.46
N GLN A 104 11.30 -13.70 20.70
CA GLN A 104 11.94 -14.89 21.28
C GLN A 104 13.16 -14.50 22.13
N PRO A 105 13.49 -15.28 23.18
CA PRO A 105 14.72 -15.07 23.96
C PRO A 105 15.96 -15.00 23.06
N GLY A 106 16.83 -14.02 23.30
CA GLY A 106 18.03 -13.78 22.49
C GLY A 106 17.83 -12.91 21.24
N SER A 107 16.60 -12.52 20.92
CA SER A 107 16.33 -11.55 19.86
C SER A 107 17.01 -10.21 20.15
N LYS A 108 17.53 -9.56 19.11
CA LYS A 108 18.14 -8.23 19.20
C LYS A 108 17.24 -7.20 18.50
N PRO A 109 17.18 -5.95 18.98
CA PRO A 109 16.46 -4.89 18.29
C PRO A 109 16.94 -4.70 16.86
N HIS A 110 16.01 -4.54 15.92
CA HIS A 110 16.30 -4.16 14.54
C HIS A 110 15.07 -3.53 13.89
N ALA A 111 15.28 -2.66 12.91
CA ALA A 111 14.22 -1.86 12.28
C ALA A 111 13.33 -2.61 11.29
N GLY A 112 13.46 -3.94 11.17
CA GLY A 112 12.84 -4.74 10.10
C GLY A 112 13.44 -4.43 8.71
N PRO A 113 13.11 -5.23 7.69
CA PRO A 113 13.60 -5.02 6.32
C PRO A 113 12.89 -3.83 5.65
N SER A 114 13.67 -2.96 5.01
CA SER A 114 13.18 -1.91 4.09
C SER A 114 12.53 -2.48 2.84
N LEU A 115 11.80 -1.66 2.09
CA LEU A 115 11.25 -2.05 0.79
C LEU A 115 12.33 -2.66 -0.11
N LEU A 116 13.44 -1.96 -0.33
CA LEU A 116 14.55 -2.46 -1.18
C LEU A 116 15.09 -3.82 -0.70
N GLN A 117 15.24 -4.00 0.61
CA GLN A 117 15.68 -5.29 1.17
C GLN A 117 14.64 -6.40 0.93
N ARG A 118 13.35 -6.10 1.06
CA ARG A 118 12.27 -7.06 0.75
C ARG A 118 12.25 -7.44 -0.73
N LEU A 119 12.46 -6.48 -1.64
CA LEU A 119 12.54 -6.74 -3.07
C LEU A 119 13.73 -7.64 -3.41
N ARG A 120 14.92 -7.34 -2.87
CA ARG A 120 16.12 -8.16 -3.10
C ARG A 120 15.95 -9.59 -2.58
N ALA A 121 15.23 -9.76 -1.48
CA ALA A 121 14.97 -11.08 -0.91
C ALA A 121 14.08 -11.98 -1.79
N THR A 122 13.36 -11.43 -2.77
CA THR A 122 12.59 -12.25 -3.72
C THR A 122 13.47 -12.97 -4.75
N GLY A 123 14.74 -12.58 -4.89
CA GLY A 123 15.65 -13.06 -5.93
C GLY A 123 15.32 -12.54 -7.33
N THR A 124 14.31 -11.68 -7.47
CA THR A 124 13.97 -11.01 -8.73
C THR A 124 14.94 -9.83 -8.94
N PRO A 125 15.49 -9.62 -10.15
CA PRO A 125 16.33 -8.47 -10.44
C PRO A 125 15.67 -7.16 -10.03
N VAL A 126 16.43 -6.27 -9.38
CA VAL A 126 15.96 -4.93 -8.99
C VAL A 126 16.75 -3.91 -9.80
N VAL A 127 16.05 -3.10 -10.57
CA VAL A 127 16.60 -2.02 -11.38
C VAL A 127 16.29 -0.68 -10.71
N PRO A 128 17.32 0.06 -10.25
CA PRO A 128 17.14 1.41 -9.76
C PRO A 128 16.57 2.34 -10.84
N CYS A 129 15.72 3.28 -10.45
CA CYS A 129 15.12 4.29 -11.32
C CYS A 129 15.41 5.68 -10.73
N PRO A 130 16.63 6.21 -10.91
CA PRO A 130 16.97 7.52 -10.37
C PRO A 130 16.20 8.63 -11.09
N ALA A 131 15.98 9.75 -10.39
CA ALA A 131 15.11 10.82 -10.90
C ALA A 131 15.66 11.57 -12.13
N HIS A 132 16.97 11.49 -12.42
CA HIS A 132 17.59 12.15 -13.58
C HIS A 132 17.51 11.32 -14.87
N GLU A 133 17.03 10.07 -14.78
CA GLU A 133 16.79 9.21 -15.94
C GLU A 133 15.32 9.26 -16.38
N GLU A 134 14.98 8.57 -17.46
CA GLU A 134 13.60 8.41 -17.91
C GLU A 134 12.70 7.83 -16.80
N ASP A 135 11.44 8.25 -16.77
CA ASP A 135 10.48 7.74 -15.79
C ASP A 135 9.98 6.34 -16.20
N ARG A 136 10.74 5.33 -15.79
CA ARG A 136 10.43 3.93 -16.08
C ARG A 136 9.17 3.44 -15.39
N LEU A 137 8.79 4.02 -14.25
CA LEU A 137 7.55 3.68 -13.56
C LEU A 137 6.36 4.20 -14.39
N GLU A 138 6.44 5.45 -14.84
CA GLU A 138 5.41 6.03 -15.71
C GLU A 138 5.27 5.26 -17.02
N ALA A 139 6.38 4.84 -17.63
CA ALA A 139 6.37 4.02 -18.85
C ALA A 139 5.60 2.68 -18.73
N VAL A 140 5.31 2.21 -17.51
CA VAL A 140 4.53 0.99 -17.26
C VAL A 140 3.16 1.26 -16.63
N GLY A 141 2.69 2.51 -16.66
CA GLY A 141 1.34 2.92 -16.25
C GLY A 141 1.22 3.19 -14.75
N TRP A 142 2.22 3.84 -14.14
CA TRP A 142 2.21 4.14 -12.71
C TRP A 142 1.10 5.12 -12.35
N THR A 143 0.95 6.21 -13.09
CA THR A 143 -0.08 7.24 -12.83
C THR A 143 -1.48 6.63 -12.92
N GLU A 144 -1.78 5.84 -13.94
CA GLU A 144 -3.06 5.16 -14.10
C GLU A 144 -3.36 4.24 -12.91
N LEU A 145 -2.36 3.49 -12.42
CA LEU A 145 -2.56 2.65 -11.23
C LEU A 145 -2.84 3.48 -9.96
N MET A 146 -2.17 4.62 -9.80
CA MET A 146 -2.43 5.51 -8.66
C MET A 146 -3.84 6.09 -8.74
N GLU A 147 -4.29 6.49 -9.93
CA GLU A 147 -5.65 6.98 -10.16
C GLU A 147 -6.68 5.89 -9.85
N GLU A 148 -6.49 4.66 -10.35
CA GLU A 148 -7.33 3.50 -10.04
C GLU A 148 -7.38 3.22 -8.53
N ALA A 149 -6.25 3.34 -7.82
CA ALA A 149 -6.21 3.11 -6.37
C ALA A 149 -6.89 4.24 -5.58
N ILE A 150 -6.77 5.48 -6.05
CA ILE A 150 -7.43 6.64 -5.44
C ILE A 150 -8.94 6.59 -5.67
N SER A 151 -9.41 6.35 -6.89
CA SER A 151 -10.84 6.28 -7.24
C SER A 151 -11.50 5.00 -6.72
N GLY A 152 -10.78 3.87 -6.78
CA GLY A 152 -11.32 2.54 -6.54
C GLY A 152 -12.08 1.99 -7.75
N ASP A 153 -11.98 2.65 -8.91
CA ASP A 153 -12.58 2.23 -10.17
C ASP A 153 -11.50 1.60 -11.06
N VAL A 154 -11.75 0.38 -11.55
CA VAL A 154 -10.80 -0.35 -12.41
C VAL A 154 -11.53 -0.97 -13.59
N GLY A 155 -10.90 -0.99 -14.77
CA GLY A 155 -11.38 -1.74 -15.92
C GLY A 155 -12.08 -0.88 -16.96
N THR A 156 -13.07 -1.45 -17.64
CA THR A 156 -13.72 -0.86 -18.83
C THR A 156 -15.22 -1.07 -18.75
N GLU A 157 -16.00 -0.41 -19.62
CA GLU A 157 -17.46 -0.61 -19.69
C GLU A 157 -17.87 -2.09 -19.87
N ALA A 158 -17.05 -2.90 -20.55
CA ALA A 158 -17.32 -4.32 -20.73
C ALA A 158 -17.13 -5.16 -19.45
N ALA A 159 -16.27 -4.71 -18.53
CA ALA A 159 -16.05 -5.32 -17.22
C ALA A 159 -15.27 -4.32 -16.36
N ALA A 160 -15.93 -3.83 -15.33
CA ALA A 160 -15.41 -2.85 -14.38
C ALA A 160 -15.50 -3.37 -12.96
N LEU A 161 -14.62 -2.87 -12.10
CA LEU A 161 -14.61 -3.12 -10.68
C LEU A 161 -14.85 -1.82 -9.94
N ARG A 162 -15.66 -1.87 -8.88
CA ARG A 162 -15.68 -0.83 -7.85
C ARG A 162 -15.20 -1.39 -6.53
N LEU A 163 -14.19 -0.74 -5.96
CA LEU A 163 -13.50 -1.18 -4.75
C LEU A 163 -13.90 -0.33 -3.56
N TYR A 164 -14.41 -0.99 -2.52
CA TYR A 164 -14.82 -0.38 -1.26
C TYR A 164 -13.97 -0.91 -0.12
N VAL A 165 -13.22 -0.02 0.52
CA VAL A 165 -12.47 -0.34 1.75
C VAL A 165 -13.41 -0.12 2.93
N THR A 166 -13.73 -1.18 3.65
CA THR A 166 -14.54 -1.10 4.88
C THR A 166 -13.74 -1.57 6.09
N PRO A 167 -14.19 -1.27 7.33
CA PRO A 167 -13.52 -1.74 8.54
C PRO A 167 -13.26 -3.26 8.62
N ALA A 168 -14.24 -4.05 8.16
CA ALA A 168 -14.22 -5.50 8.28
C ALA A 168 -13.49 -6.18 7.11
N MET A 169 -13.79 -5.75 5.88
CA MET A 169 -13.25 -6.35 4.66
C MET A 169 -13.23 -5.36 3.49
N LEU A 170 -12.43 -5.67 2.47
CA LEU A 170 -12.49 -4.97 1.19
C LEU A 170 -13.56 -5.64 0.32
N LEU A 171 -14.46 -4.87 -0.29
CA LEU A 171 -15.46 -5.37 -1.23
C LEU A 171 -15.11 -4.95 -2.64
N ILE A 172 -15.22 -5.89 -3.58
CA ILE A 172 -15.05 -5.67 -5.02
C ILE A 172 -16.38 -6.01 -5.67
N ASP A 173 -17.08 -4.99 -6.14
CA ASP A 173 -18.27 -5.12 -6.97
C ASP A 173 -17.85 -5.27 -8.44
N VAL A 174 -18.42 -6.24 -9.15
CA VAL A 174 -18.12 -6.52 -10.56
C VAL A 174 -19.35 -6.25 -11.41
N ASP A 175 -19.22 -5.26 -12.29
CA ASP A 175 -20.28 -4.85 -13.21
C ASP A 175 -19.75 -4.72 -14.65
N GLY A 176 -20.63 -4.66 -15.64
CA GLY A 176 -20.27 -4.45 -17.03
C GLY A 176 -21.32 -4.93 -18.02
N SER A 177 -21.13 -4.56 -19.29
CA SER A 177 -22.09 -4.86 -20.36
C SER A 177 -22.08 -6.31 -20.88
N LEU A 178 -21.18 -7.16 -20.39
CA LEU A 178 -21.08 -8.56 -20.82
C LEU A 178 -22.15 -9.46 -20.17
N PRO A 179 -22.59 -10.54 -20.85
CA PRO A 179 -23.46 -11.54 -20.24
C PRO A 179 -22.82 -12.18 -19.00
N PRO A 180 -23.58 -12.57 -17.96
CA PRO A 180 -23.03 -13.09 -16.68
C PRO A 180 -22.00 -14.23 -16.83
N ALA A 181 -22.24 -15.18 -17.73
CA ALA A 181 -21.32 -16.31 -17.98
C ALA A 181 -19.95 -15.88 -18.53
N GLN A 182 -19.87 -14.70 -19.15
CA GLN A 182 -18.62 -14.09 -19.64
C GLN A 182 -18.07 -13.06 -18.65
N LEU A 183 -18.94 -12.26 -18.04
CA LEU A 183 -18.58 -11.22 -17.08
C LEU A 183 -17.98 -11.83 -15.80
N GLY A 184 -18.55 -12.91 -15.27
CA GLY A 184 -18.04 -13.57 -14.05
C GLY A 184 -16.56 -13.95 -14.16
N PRO A 185 -16.14 -14.77 -15.14
CA PRO A 185 -14.72 -15.10 -15.33
C PRO A 185 -13.84 -13.90 -15.66
N LYS A 186 -14.30 -12.97 -16.51
CA LYS A 186 -13.51 -11.80 -16.86
C LYS A 186 -13.30 -10.87 -15.66
N GLY A 187 -14.34 -10.61 -14.89
CA GLY A 187 -14.32 -9.83 -13.67
C GLY A 187 -13.46 -10.47 -12.59
N ALA A 188 -13.59 -11.79 -12.37
CA ALA A 188 -12.71 -12.53 -11.45
C ALA A 188 -11.23 -12.38 -11.83
N LYS A 189 -10.88 -12.51 -13.12
CA LYS A 189 -9.52 -12.26 -13.60
C LYS A 189 -9.04 -10.84 -13.26
N ILE A 190 -9.83 -9.81 -13.59
CA ILE A 190 -9.46 -8.41 -13.34
C ILE A 190 -9.32 -8.16 -11.83
N ALA A 191 -10.20 -8.74 -11.01
CA ALA A 191 -10.14 -8.64 -9.56
C ALA A 191 -8.84 -9.28 -9.01
N ALA A 192 -8.48 -10.49 -9.43
CA ALA A 192 -7.23 -11.14 -9.04
C ALA A 192 -5.99 -10.31 -9.43
N GLN A 193 -5.97 -9.77 -10.64
CA GLN A 193 -4.89 -8.90 -11.10
C GLN A 193 -4.82 -7.61 -10.28
N THR A 194 -5.96 -7.01 -9.95
CA THR A 194 -6.04 -5.79 -9.13
C THR A 194 -5.60 -6.04 -7.69
N ILE A 195 -6.02 -7.16 -7.09
CA ILE A 195 -5.56 -7.60 -5.77
C ILE A 195 -4.04 -7.71 -5.72
N ARG A 196 -3.41 -8.24 -6.78
CA ARG A 196 -1.95 -8.29 -6.89
C ARG A 196 -1.35 -6.90 -7.10
N ARG A 197 -1.78 -6.17 -8.14
CA ARG A 197 -1.25 -4.86 -8.51
C ARG A 197 -1.23 -3.87 -7.36
N MET A 198 -2.32 -3.83 -6.58
CA MET A 198 -2.48 -2.87 -5.47
C MET A 198 -2.10 -3.43 -4.09
N GLY A 199 -1.61 -4.67 -4.02
CA GLY A 199 -1.24 -5.30 -2.75
C GLY A 199 -2.43 -5.50 -1.78
N LEU A 200 -3.65 -5.68 -2.30
CA LEU A 200 -4.86 -5.84 -1.48
C LEU A 200 -4.74 -7.09 -0.60
N SER A 201 -5.07 -6.95 0.68
CA SER A 201 -4.86 -8.00 1.67
C SER A 201 -5.89 -7.97 2.80
N GLY A 202 -5.88 -8.98 3.67
CA GLY A 202 -6.91 -9.19 4.68
C GLY A 202 -8.08 -9.99 4.11
N SER A 203 -9.28 -9.68 4.59
CA SER A 203 -10.52 -10.26 4.06
C SER A 203 -11.00 -9.44 2.87
N ILE A 204 -11.23 -10.11 1.74
CA ILE A 204 -11.67 -9.50 0.49
C ILE A 204 -12.90 -10.27 0.01
N GLY A 205 -14.00 -9.57 -0.25
CA GLY A 205 -15.19 -10.11 -0.89
C GLY A 205 -15.25 -9.67 -2.33
N ILE A 206 -15.57 -10.59 -3.23
CA ILE A 206 -15.80 -10.31 -4.64
C ILE A 206 -17.24 -10.68 -4.94
N ASP A 207 -18.03 -9.69 -5.36
CA ASP A 207 -19.40 -9.86 -5.81
C ASP A 207 -19.41 -9.98 -7.33
N LEU A 208 -19.46 -11.22 -7.83
CA LEU A 208 -19.58 -11.50 -9.26
C LEU A 208 -21.05 -11.49 -9.67
N PRO A 209 -21.38 -11.24 -10.95
CA PRO A 209 -22.74 -11.42 -11.43
C PRO A 209 -23.23 -12.86 -11.17
N THR A 210 -24.53 -13.00 -10.93
CA THR A 210 -25.15 -14.31 -10.74
C THR A 210 -24.98 -15.17 -11.99
N MET A 211 -24.28 -16.30 -11.85
CA MET A 211 -24.05 -17.28 -12.91
C MET A 211 -25.03 -18.45 -12.80
N ASN A 212 -25.45 -19.00 -13.94
CA ASN A 212 -26.61 -19.90 -14.02
C ASN A 212 -26.31 -21.30 -13.48
N ASN A 213 -25.07 -21.75 -13.57
CA ASN A 213 -24.69 -23.12 -13.24
C ASN A 213 -23.35 -23.18 -12.47
N LYS A 214 -23.05 -24.37 -11.96
CA LYS A 214 -21.85 -24.63 -11.17
C LYS A 214 -20.57 -24.51 -12.01
N ASP A 215 -20.63 -24.85 -13.29
CA ASP A 215 -19.45 -24.87 -14.17
C ASP A 215 -18.96 -23.44 -14.46
N GLU A 216 -19.86 -22.51 -14.76
CA GLU A 216 -19.55 -21.08 -14.90
C GLU A 216 -18.88 -20.52 -13.64
N ARG A 217 -19.43 -20.85 -12.46
CA ARG A 217 -18.86 -20.45 -11.16
C ARG A 217 -17.46 -21.02 -10.93
N MET A 218 -17.24 -22.28 -11.33
CA MET A 218 -15.92 -22.91 -11.25
C MET A 218 -14.90 -22.25 -12.20
N ILE A 219 -15.32 -21.87 -13.41
CA ILE A 219 -14.47 -21.16 -14.37
C ILE A 219 -14.04 -19.81 -13.78
N ALA A 220 -14.96 -19.06 -13.17
CA ALA A 220 -14.63 -17.79 -12.53
C ALA A 220 -13.64 -17.97 -11.37
N ALA A 221 -13.88 -18.95 -10.49
CA ALA A 221 -12.96 -19.29 -9.41
C ALA A 221 -11.55 -19.65 -9.91
N ALA A 222 -11.46 -20.42 -11.00
CA ALA A 222 -10.19 -20.80 -11.61
C ALA A 222 -9.40 -19.61 -12.19
N GLN A 223 -10.08 -18.50 -12.56
CA GLN A 223 -9.37 -17.27 -12.94
C GLN A 223 -8.64 -16.65 -11.74
N ILE A 224 -9.22 -16.71 -10.54
CA ILE A 224 -8.53 -16.23 -9.33
C ILE A 224 -7.25 -17.02 -9.12
N ASP A 225 -7.34 -18.34 -9.11
CA ASP A 225 -6.20 -19.23 -8.87
C ASP A 225 -5.08 -19.06 -9.90
N LYS A 226 -5.46 -18.75 -11.14
CA LYS A 226 -4.52 -18.54 -12.24
C LYS A 226 -3.74 -17.23 -12.13
N TYR A 227 -4.38 -16.15 -11.68
CA TYR A 227 -3.80 -14.79 -11.78
C TYR A 227 -3.38 -14.19 -10.45
N LEU A 228 -3.89 -14.68 -9.32
CA LEU A 228 -3.49 -14.26 -7.99
C LEU A 228 -2.43 -15.25 -7.45
N PRO A 229 -1.17 -14.83 -7.23
CA PRO A 229 -0.18 -15.73 -6.65
C PRO A 229 -0.49 -16.06 -5.18
N LEU A 230 -0.16 -17.30 -4.78
CA LEU A 230 -0.15 -17.72 -3.38
C LEU A 230 0.84 -16.88 -2.56
N PRO A 231 0.63 -16.74 -1.23
CA PRO A 231 -0.42 -17.39 -0.44
C PRO A 231 -1.73 -16.60 -0.42
N PHE A 232 -2.84 -17.34 -0.58
CA PHE A 232 -4.19 -16.90 -0.24
C PHE A 232 -5.06 -18.13 0.01
N GLU A 233 -6.16 -17.93 0.74
CA GLU A 233 -7.26 -18.88 0.82
C GLU A 233 -8.49 -18.27 0.16
N ARG A 234 -9.37 -19.09 -0.41
CA ARG A 234 -10.64 -18.60 -0.95
C ARG A 234 -11.77 -19.58 -0.73
N THR A 235 -12.99 -19.07 -0.66
CA THR A 235 -14.20 -19.90 -0.73
C THR A 235 -14.47 -20.34 -2.18
N ALA A 236 -15.43 -21.23 -2.36
CA ALA A 236 -16.08 -21.37 -3.66
C ALA A 236 -16.94 -20.13 -3.96
N VAL A 237 -17.26 -19.92 -5.24
CA VAL A 237 -18.29 -18.93 -5.63
C VAL A 237 -19.66 -19.51 -5.26
N ASN A 238 -20.40 -18.80 -4.42
CA ASN A 238 -21.71 -19.25 -3.96
C ASN A 238 -22.81 -19.06 -5.03
N GLY A 239 -24.04 -19.48 -4.73
CA GLY A 239 -25.17 -19.39 -5.68
C GLY A 239 -25.58 -17.96 -6.06
N PHE A 240 -25.11 -16.96 -5.31
CA PHE A 240 -25.36 -15.54 -5.55
C PHE A 240 -24.18 -14.81 -6.20
N GLY A 241 -23.11 -15.52 -6.57
CA GLY A 241 -21.94 -14.94 -7.22
C GLY A 241 -20.85 -14.44 -6.27
N PHE A 242 -21.05 -14.52 -4.95
CA PHE A 242 -20.08 -14.02 -3.99
C PHE A 242 -18.97 -15.04 -3.69
N LEU A 243 -17.74 -14.55 -3.56
CA LEU A 243 -16.55 -15.30 -3.16
C LEU A 243 -15.70 -14.47 -2.19
N GLN A 244 -15.16 -15.13 -1.16
CA GLN A 244 -14.24 -14.49 -0.22
C GLN A 244 -12.82 -14.98 -0.44
N ILE A 245 -11.85 -14.07 -0.37
CA ILE A 245 -10.41 -14.31 -0.37
C ILE A 245 -9.83 -13.83 0.96
N ILE A 246 -8.95 -14.62 1.56
CA ILE A 246 -8.16 -14.24 2.74
C ILE A 246 -6.68 -14.20 2.35
N ARG A 247 -6.03 -13.06 2.57
CA ARG A 247 -4.58 -12.88 2.38
C ARG A 247 -3.93 -12.33 3.64
N LYS A 248 -2.70 -12.76 3.91
CA LYS A 248 -1.91 -12.22 5.02
C LYS A 248 -1.76 -10.70 4.85
N ARG A 249 -2.05 -9.96 5.90
CA ARG A 249 -2.02 -8.51 5.94
C ARG A 249 -0.91 -8.05 6.87
N GLU A 250 0.18 -7.56 6.29
CA GLU A 250 1.35 -7.08 7.04
C GLU A 250 1.47 -5.56 7.05
N ARG A 251 0.87 -4.88 6.08
CA ARG A 251 0.97 -3.43 5.88
C ARG A 251 -0.26 -2.89 5.16
N ALA A 252 -0.37 -1.57 5.07
CA ALA A 252 -1.41 -0.93 4.27
C ALA A 252 -1.26 -1.31 2.79
N ASN A 253 -2.37 -1.52 2.10
CA ASN A 253 -2.38 -1.64 0.63
C ASN A 253 -2.39 -0.25 -0.02
N LEU A 254 -2.27 -0.17 -1.35
CA LEU A 254 -2.20 1.13 -2.05
C LEU A 254 -3.43 2.01 -1.78
N ILE A 255 -4.64 1.45 -1.81
CA ILE A 255 -5.86 2.23 -1.58
C ILE A 255 -5.86 2.82 -0.16
N GLU A 256 -5.54 2.00 0.83
CA GLU A 256 -5.45 2.41 2.23
C GLU A 256 -4.38 3.49 2.43
N LEU A 257 -3.22 3.33 1.81
CA LEU A 257 -2.11 4.27 1.94
C LEU A 257 -2.41 5.62 1.28
N LEU A 258 -2.89 5.62 0.05
CA LEU A 258 -3.12 6.83 -0.75
C LEU A 258 -4.31 7.63 -0.23
N ARG A 259 -5.37 6.96 0.26
CA ARG A 259 -6.56 7.64 0.80
C ARG A 259 -6.39 8.12 2.24
N ALA A 260 -5.46 7.55 3.01
CA ALA A 260 -5.25 7.94 4.40
C ALA A 260 -4.85 9.40 4.58
N ASP A 261 -3.98 9.89 3.69
CA ASP A 261 -3.60 11.29 3.63
C ASP A 261 -3.48 11.72 2.15
N PRO A 262 -4.57 12.23 1.55
CA PRO A 262 -4.56 12.70 0.17
C PRO A 262 -3.64 13.90 -0.06
N VAL A 263 -3.39 14.71 0.97
CA VAL A 263 -2.50 15.89 0.88
C VAL A 263 -1.04 15.42 0.79
N GLU A 264 -0.63 14.51 1.67
CA GLU A 264 0.71 13.90 1.63
C GLU A 264 0.92 13.14 0.31
N THR A 265 -0.07 12.38 -0.13
CA THR A 265 -0.03 11.66 -1.42
C THR A 265 0.24 12.61 -2.58
N ALA A 266 -0.53 13.70 -2.68
CA ALA A 266 -0.38 14.68 -3.74
C ALA A 266 0.95 15.45 -3.65
N ALA A 267 1.40 15.77 -2.42
CA ALA A 267 2.69 16.42 -2.19
C ALA A 267 3.86 15.53 -2.65
N LEU A 268 3.86 14.25 -2.28
CA LEU A 268 4.89 13.29 -2.70
C LEU A 268 4.90 13.12 -4.22
N ALA A 269 3.74 13.03 -4.87
CA ALA A 269 3.66 13.02 -6.33
C ALA A 269 4.22 14.30 -6.97
N LEU A 270 3.95 15.47 -6.39
CA LEU A 270 4.50 16.75 -6.87
C LEU A 270 6.03 16.81 -6.70
N LEU A 271 6.57 16.33 -5.58
CA LEU A 271 8.02 16.26 -5.36
C LEU A 271 8.71 15.39 -6.43
N ARG A 272 8.08 14.28 -6.84
CA ARG A 272 8.62 13.41 -7.91
C ARG A 272 8.65 14.13 -9.25
N ARG A 273 7.55 14.79 -9.61
CA ARG A 273 7.50 15.65 -10.81
C ARG A 273 8.57 16.73 -10.75
N ALA A 274 8.79 17.32 -9.58
CA ALA A 274 9.81 18.34 -9.39
C ALA A 274 11.22 17.78 -9.55
N GLU A 275 11.55 16.60 -9.04
CA GLU A 275 12.88 16.01 -9.25
C GLU A 275 13.18 15.78 -10.74
N ARG A 276 12.16 15.47 -11.53
CA ARG A 276 12.26 15.16 -12.97
C ARG A 276 12.08 16.39 -13.89
N HIS A 277 11.75 17.55 -13.34
CA HIS A 277 11.39 18.72 -14.16
C HIS A 277 12.62 19.41 -14.78
N GLY A 278 12.67 19.45 -16.11
CA GLY A 278 13.75 20.12 -16.86
C GLY A 278 15.12 19.48 -16.61
N ASN A 279 16.19 20.27 -16.68
CA ASN A 279 17.57 19.81 -16.54
C ASN A 279 18.15 20.04 -15.12
N GLY A 280 17.28 20.15 -14.11
CA GLY A 280 17.66 20.56 -12.76
C GLY A 280 17.71 22.09 -12.57
N GLY A 281 18.36 22.53 -11.50
CA GLY A 281 18.41 23.93 -11.07
C GLY A 281 17.19 24.38 -10.25
N PRO A 282 17.01 25.70 -10.08
CA PRO A 282 15.89 26.26 -9.33
C PRO A 282 14.54 25.77 -9.88
N ALA A 283 13.54 25.72 -9.01
CA ALA A 283 12.17 25.38 -9.41
C ALA A 283 11.13 26.03 -8.49
N THR A 284 9.96 26.31 -9.03
CA THR A 284 8.78 26.75 -8.30
C THR A 284 7.73 25.66 -8.30
N LEU A 285 7.34 25.20 -7.10
CA LEU A 285 6.23 24.28 -6.92
C LEU A 285 4.97 25.10 -6.62
N THR A 286 3.98 25.00 -7.51
CA THR A 286 2.68 25.64 -7.32
C THR A 286 1.63 24.58 -7.05
N ALA A 287 0.95 24.65 -5.90
CA ALA A 287 -0.02 23.62 -5.48
C ALA A 287 -1.14 24.18 -4.59
N ALA A 288 -2.12 23.33 -4.26
CA ALA A 288 -3.15 23.67 -3.29
C ALA A 288 -2.54 24.12 -1.95
N PRO A 289 -3.15 25.09 -1.22
CA PRO A 289 -2.59 25.61 0.03
C PRO A 289 -2.20 24.53 1.05
N ALA A 290 -3.03 23.49 1.21
CA ALA A 290 -2.75 22.39 2.14
C ALA A 290 -1.45 21.62 1.81
N ILE A 291 -1.11 21.48 0.53
CA ILE A 291 0.15 20.85 0.08
C ILE A 291 1.32 21.76 0.41
N ILE A 292 1.20 23.06 0.13
CA ILE A 292 2.25 24.04 0.42
C ILE A 292 2.51 24.12 1.94
N ASP A 293 1.47 24.15 2.75
CA ASP A 293 1.59 24.13 4.22
C ASP A 293 2.27 22.85 4.72
N LEU A 294 1.97 21.69 4.12
CA LEU A 294 2.66 20.44 4.43
C LEU A 294 4.14 20.52 4.08
N LEU A 295 4.47 21.02 2.89
CA LEU A 295 5.85 21.14 2.43
C LEU A 295 6.66 22.13 3.28
N TYR A 296 6.05 23.19 3.81
CA TYR A 296 6.70 24.06 4.80
C TYR A 296 7.02 23.34 6.11
N ARG A 297 6.11 22.48 6.60
CA ARG A 297 6.35 21.66 7.81
C ARG A 297 7.39 20.55 7.58
N LYS A 298 7.55 20.11 6.34
CA LYS A 298 8.50 19.09 5.88
C LYS A 298 9.70 19.75 5.18
N SER A 299 10.35 20.69 5.86
CA SER A 299 11.47 21.45 5.27
C SER A 299 12.61 20.55 4.81
N ASP A 300 12.81 19.42 5.47
CA ASP A 300 13.78 18.39 5.10
C ASP A 300 13.51 17.80 3.71
N TRP A 301 12.24 17.67 3.28
CA TRP A 301 11.90 17.24 1.93
C TRP A 301 12.28 18.28 0.88
N ILE A 302 12.10 19.56 1.20
CA ILE A 302 12.45 20.68 0.32
C ILE A 302 13.96 20.84 0.20
N GLU A 303 14.70 20.68 1.29
CA GLU A 303 16.16 20.67 1.31
C GLU A 303 16.72 19.52 0.46
N GLN A 304 16.14 18.33 0.59
CA GLN A 304 16.50 17.18 -0.25
C GLN A 304 16.22 17.45 -1.73
N LEU A 305 15.06 18.02 -2.06
CA LEU A 305 14.71 18.38 -3.44
C LEU A 305 15.69 19.42 -4.00
N ALA A 306 16.00 20.47 -3.24
CA ALA A 306 16.95 21.50 -3.61
C ALA A 306 18.34 20.92 -3.90
N LYS A 307 18.79 19.99 -3.05
CA LYS A 307 20.08 19.29 -3.22
C LYS A 307 20.09 18.39 -4.46
N ARG A 308 19.02 17.60 -4.68
CA ARG A 308 18.92 16.69 -5.83
C ARG A 308 18.85 17.46 -7.16
N ARG A 309 18.18 18.62 -7.17
CA ARG A 309 18.09 19.48 -8.36
C ARG A 309 19.31 20.38 -8.54
N GLY A 310 20.05 20.70 -7.47
CA GLY A 310 21.14 21.68 -7.51
C GLY A 310 20.66 23.13 -7.61
N GLY A 311 19.53 23.48 -6.99
CA GLY A 311 18.98 24.83 -7.03
C GLY A 311 17.90 25.12 -5.99
N ALA A 312 17.57 26.40 -5.82
CA ALA A 312 16.59 26.85 -4.84
C ALA A 312 15.17 26.40 -5.21
N ILE A 313 14.38 26.04 -4.19
CA ILE A 313 12.99 25.62 -4.35
C ILE A 313 12.07 26.70 -3.78
N THR A 314 11.18 27.22 -4.61
CA THR A 314 10.16 28.19 -4.23
C THR A 314 8.81 27.48 -4.11
N LEU A 315 8.04 27.78 -3.06
CA LEU A 315 6.71 27.23 -2.84
C LEU A 315 5.64 28.30 -3.03
N THR A 316 4.68 28.06 -3.92
CA THR A 316 3.60 28.99 -4.24
C THR A 316 2.24 28.34 -4.04
N ALA A 317 1.36 28.98 -3.26
CA ALA A 317 -0.01 28.50 -3.07
C ALA A 317 -0.94 28.97 -4.20
N GLY A 318 -1.58 28.04 -4.89
CA GLY A 318 -2.66 28.29 -5.84
C GLY A 318 -4.02 28.01 -5.20
N ALA A 319 -4.72 29.04 -4.75
CA ALA A 319 -5.95 28.91 -3.96
C ALA A 319 -7.08 28.12 -4.65
N THR A 320 -7.09 28.07 -5.99
CA THR A 320 -8.11 27.37 -6.79
C THR A 320 -7.65 25.98 -7.27
N LEU A 321 -6.42 25.57 -6.96
CA LEU A 321 -5.90 24.27 -7.41
C LEU A 321 -6.46 23.13 -6.56
N ALA A 322 -6.97 22.10 -7.23
CA ALA A 322 -7.24 20.81 -6.62
C ALA A 322 -5.93 20.12 -6.19
N LEU A 323 -6.01 19.16 -5.27
CA LEU A 323 -4.82 18.45 -4.75
C LEU A 323 -3.97 17.83 -5.87
N GLY A 324 -4.60 17.20 -6.86
CA GLY A 324 -3.88 16.58 -7.99
C GLY A 324 -3.28 17.57 -9.01
N ALA A 325 -3.67 18.85 -8.97
CA ALA A 325 -3.37 19.84 -10.01
C ALA A 325 -2.07 20.65 -9.77
N GLY A 326 -1.27 20.27 -8.77
CA GLY A 326 0.01 20.92 -8.52
C GLY A 326 1.00 20.74 -9.67
N HIS A 327 1.79 21.76 -9.98
CA HIS A 327 2.74 21.75 -11.09
C HIS A 327 4.07 22.42 -10.71
N VAL A 328 5.05 22.27 -11.60
CA VAL A 328 6.44 22.73 -11.42
C VAL A 328 6.80 23.64 -12.60
N ALA A 329 7.46 24.76 -12.29
CA ALA A 329 7.98 25.73 -13.25
C ALA A 329 9.43 26.13 -12.94
#